data_AF-A0A7C1FZV5-F1
#
_entry.id   AF-A0A7C1FZV5-F1
#
_cell.length_a   1.000
_cell.length_b   1.000
_cell.length_c   1.000
_cell.angle_alpha   90.00
_cell.angle_beta   90.00
_cell.angle_gamma   90.00
#
_symmetry.space_group_name_H-M   'P 1'
#
loop_
_entity.id
_entity.type
_entity.pdbx_description
1 polymer ?
#
loop_
_entity_poly.entity_id
_entity_poly.type
_entity_poly.pdbx_seq_one_letter_code
_entity_poly.pdbx_strand_id
1 'polypeptide(L)'
;MGRASFVLAAGLCAGWLAAGSCGMLAYPLQRTATWYALCAAVVACLPGACRNPADRLLLAGSIVLGIVISLLWLPAGLVFAAAIVLAALARVNNGVQSQAAKVAAAAVAVLAVFTLAAQCVPLVFHAANAAGQLLGWLAGAIVAQPLAVGRSYGGVDFLVLMGAFYVAWLVAGPRPRFARALAAAAAIAAAHLAYLIVLAYCDQLLAALPDPIEQPNTDNNRVGIWTWSDWLCSFLPWNMPLLAAALHTAVAVTMFRWAPPSPVGEAAAAGSPPAESPRARGRTSATEDRNAARGWQAAGRRKLGQPLETAALEAYAAVALALLLPLSCALIGGQFELADKTVLAYRSTVLDWETPSFDRPEPPAEQMFGLLPRLVQSLGGRLVLSKELSTAELDKADLLLLAVPDGELDESAAGRIWQYVRGGGSLLVVASPLLPHPVNGELFVNHVLEPTSMRVRFETAVPAAERWEHCFTVSSHPAGFGMQLRRNRFGLDYCATIEAGISARPILVAHHAWGEPGSQTAVAATASYSGGKRLGDLVLAAEQRVGKGRVVVLGDVGALTDDGIVSAWQFTGRMLAYLASGGSTAQSLWRQAIGVLCAAGLAVLWLWRLRWEHVALSAAVLCGTLLACVYV
;
A
#
# COMPACT_ATOMS: atom_id res chain seq x y z
N MET A 1 20.41 8.07 24.60
CA MET A 1 19.76 6.93 23.88
C MET A 1 20.87 6.06 23.31
N GLY A 2 20.88 4.74 23.56
CA GLY A 2 21.96 3.88 23.05
C GLY A 2 21.89 3.73 21.52
N ARG A 3 23.04 3.58 20.86
CA ARG A 3 23.13 3.45 19.38
C ARG A 3 22.16 2.40 18.80
N ALA A 4 22.00 1.26 19.48
CA ALA A 4 21.08 0.21 19.04
C ALA A 4 19.60 0.64 19.04
N SER A 5 19.16 1.39 20.06
CA SER A 5 17.79 1.96 20.09
C SER A 5 17.57 2.97 18.97
N PHE A 6 18.61 3.73 18.61
CA PHE A 6 18.53 4.68 17.49
C PHE A 6 18.45 3.96 16.14
N VAL A 7 19.26 2.92 15.91
CA VAL A 7 19.18 2.07 14.70
C VAL A 7 17.79 1.45 14.57
N LEU A 8 17.23 0.94 15.67
CA LEU A 8 15.88 0.41 15.69
C LEU A 8 14.86 1.49 15.31
N ALA A 9 14.86 2.63 16.01
CA ALA A 9 13.92 3.72 15.76
C ALA A 9 13.98 4.21 14.30
N ALA A 10 15.18 4.51 13.81
CA ALA A 10 15.41 4.96 12.45
C ALA A 10 14.96 3.91 11.40
N GLY A 11 15.22 2.62 11.66
CA GLY A 11 14.78 1.53 10.80
C GLY A 11 13.26 1.36 10.73
N LEU A 12 12.56 1.45 11.86
CA LEU A 12 11.09 1.39 11.88
C LEU A 12 10.47 2.62 11.22
N CYS A 13 10.99 3.83 11.51
CA CYS A 13 10.57 5.06 10.85
C CYS A 13 10.77 4.99 9.33
N ALA A 14 11.90 4.45 8.86
CA ALA A 14 12.13 4.23 7.44
C ALA A 14 11.06 3.31 6.83
N GLY A 15 10.64 2.26 7.55
CA GLY A 15 9.57 1.37 7.10
C GLY A 15 8.21 2.07 6.91
N TRP A 16 7.78 2.88 7.89
CA TRP A 16 6.51 3.63 7.80
C TRP A 16 6.55 4.75 6.76
N LEU A 17 7.66 5.49 6.67
CA LEU A 17 7.87 6.48 5.62
C LEU A 17 7.82 5.81 4.25
N ALA A 18 8.51 4.68 4.08
CA ALA A 18 8.54 3.93 2.83
C ALA A 18 7.14 3.41 2.41
N ALA A 19 6.32 3.04 3.38
CA ALA A 19 4.96 2.55 3.14
C ALA A 19 3.95 3.67 2.85
N GLY A 20 4.31 4.93 3.12
CA GLY A 20 3.39 6.08 3.01
C GLY A 20 2.45 6.20 4.21
N SER A 21 2.71 5.45 5.29
CA SER A 21 1.84 5.39 6.47
C SER A 21 1.92 6.66 7.32
N CYS A 22 2.91 7.53 7.10
CA CYS A 22 3.14 8.75 7.87
C CYS A 22 2.30 9.96 7.39
N GLY A 23 1.27 9.74 6.57
CA GLY A 23 0.42 10.80 6.05
C GLY A 23 0.81 11.27 4.65
N MET A 24 0.22 12.37 4.20
CA MET A 24 0.42 12.86 2.85
C MET A 24 1.84 13.38 2.66
N LEU A 25 2.66 12.61 1.94
CA LEU A 25 3.97 13.04 1.45
C LEU A 25 4.00 12.84 -0.06
N ALA A 26 4.37 13.87 -0.81
CA ALA A 26 4.67 13.69 -2.22
C ALA A 26 5.73 12.58 -2.40
N TYR A 27 5.58 11.73 -3.41
CA TYR A 27 6.48 10.57 -3.62
C TYR A 27 7.98 10.91 -3.53
N PRO A 28 8.47 12.05 -4.07
CA PRO A 28 9.89 12.44 -3.91
C PRO A 28 10.28 12.69 -2.45
N LEU A 29 9.44 13.40 -1.69
CA LEU A 29 9.69 13.70 -0.28
C LEU A 29 9.66 12.44 0.57
N GLN A 30 8.69 11.55 0.32
CA GLN A 30 8.59 10.24 0.97
C GLN A 30 9.87 9.41 0.78
N ARG A 31 10.36 9.31 -0.46
CA ARG A 31 11.61 8.59 -0.79
C ARG A 31 12.81 9.22 -0.09
N THR A 32 12.93 10.54 -0.17
CA THR A 32 14.03 11.28 0.46
C THR A 32 14.04 11.11 1.98
N ALA A 33 12.88 11.24 2.64
CA ALA A 33 12.75 11.03 4.08
C ALA A 33 13.10 9.59 4.50
N THR A 34 12.66 8.60 3.72
CA THR A 34 13.01 7.19 3.92
C THR A 34 14.53 6.98 3.88
N TRP A 35 15.20 7.53 2.86
CA TRP A 35 16.65 7.42 2.72
C TRP A 35 17.40 8.19 3.81
N TYR A 36 16.92 9.34 4.25
CA TYR A 36 17.51 10.04 5.41
C TYR A 36 17.43 9.20 6.69
N ALA A 37 16.29 8.55 6.95
CA ALA A 37 16.15 7.65 8.10
C ALA A 37 17.10 6.43 7.99
N LEU A 38 17.23 5.82 6.80
CA LEU A 38 18.18 4.73 6.57
C LEU A 38 19.64 5.18 6.73
N CYS A 39 20.00 6.35 6.17
CA CYS A 39 21.33 6.94 6.34
C CYS A 39 21.64 7.18 7.82
N ALA A 40 20.69 7.66 8.62
CA ALA A 40 20.85 7.81 10.05
C ALA A 40 21.13 6.46 10.74
N ALA A 41 20.41 5.40 10.37
CA ALA A 41 20.66 4.05 10.88
C ALA A 41 22.06 3.53 10.49
N VAL A 42 22.47 3.73 9.24
CA VAL A 42 23.81 3.37 8.74
C VAL A 42 24.89 4.11 9.53
N VAL A 43 24.78 5.43 9.67
CA VAL A 43 25.75 6.27 10.40
C VAL A 43 25.88 5.84 11.86
N ALA A 44 24.77 5.50 12.53
CA ALA A 44 24.81 5.00 13.90
C ALA A 44 25.54 3.65 14.06
N CYS A 45 25.63 2.88 12.98
CA CYS A 45 26.33 1.59 12.91
C CYS A 45 27.81 1.71 12.46
N LEU A 46 28.21 2.77 11.75
CA LEU A 46 29.55 2.90 11.14
C LEU A 46 30.74 2.61 12.08
N PRO A 47 30.77 3.04 13.35
CA PRO A 47 31.93 2.79 14.22
C PRO A 47 32.15 1.31 14.55
N GLY A 48 31.11 0.47 14.42
CA GLY A 48 31.17 -0.97 14.64
C GLY A 48 31.11 -1.80 13.37
N ALA A 49 30.53 -1.24 12.31
CA ALA A 49 30.42 -1.84 11.00
C ALA A 49 31.77 -1.87 10.27
N CYS A 50 31.92 -2.77 9.29
CA CYS A 50 32.98 -2.68 8.27
C CYS A 50 34.41 -3.01 8.73
N ARG A 51 34.57 -4.01 9.61
CA ARG A 51 35.89 -4.56 10.02
C ARG A 51 36.66 -5.16 8.84
N ASN A 52 35.97 -5.69 7.83
CA ASN A 52 36.55 -6.30 6.63
C ASN A 52 35.99 -5.62 5.35
N PRO A 53 36.77 -5.47 4.26
CA PRO A 53 36.27 -5.00 2.95
C PRO A 53 35.03 -5.73 2.42
N ALA A 54 34.87 -7.03 2.67
CA ALA A 54 33.70 -7.78 2.23
C ALA A 54 32.38 -7.26 2.85
N ASP A 55 32.40 -6.89 4.14
CA ASP A 55 31.23 -6.30 4.81
C ASP A 55 30.89 -4.91 4.25
N ARG A 56 31.92 -4.13 3.86
CA ARG A 56 31.73 -2.82 3.21
C ARG A 56 31.08 -2.99 1.85
N LEU A 57 31.57 -3.94 1.05
CA LEU A 57 31.04 -4.23 -0.27
C LEU A 57 29.60 -4.73 -0.19
N LEU A 58 29.28 -5.59 0.78
CA LEU A 58 27.92 -6.08 1.03
C LEU A 58 26.96 -4.93 1.38
N LEU A 59 27.35 -4.05 2.31
CA LEU A 59 26.53 -2.91 2.70
C LEU A 59 26.34 -1.92 1.53
N ALA A 60 27.41 -1.57 0.83
CA ALA A 60 27.36 -0.69 -0.34
C ALA A 60 26.48 -1.29 -1.44
N GLY A 61 26.66 -2.58 -1.76
CA GLY A 61 25.84 -3.31 -2.72
C GLY A 61 24.36 -3.33 -2.34
N SER A 62 24.06 -3.51 -1.04
CA SER A 62 22.68 -3.48 -0.52
C SER A 62 22.04 -2.09 -0.62
N ILE A 63 22.81 -1.03 -0.39
CA ILE A 63 22.36 0.37 -0.58
C ILE A 63 22.08 0.63 -2.06
N VAL A 64 23.00 0.29 -2.96
CA VAL A 64 22.82 0.45 -4.40
C VAL A 64 21.61 -0.33 -4.90
N LEU A 65 21.48 -1.60 -4.48
CA LEU A 65 20.31 -2.41 -4.80
C LEU A 65 19.02 -1.77 -4.27
N GLY A 66 19.02 -1.27 -3.03
CA GLY A 66 17.90 -0.54 -2.45
C GLY A 66 17.52 0.69 -3.28
N ILE A 67 18.50 1.48 -3.75
CA ILE A 67 18.25 2.64 -4.61
C ILE A 67 17.60 2.21 -5.93
N VAL A 68 18.12 1.17 -6.58
CA VAL A 68 17.55 0.62 -7.82
C VAL A 68 16.11 0.15 -7.60
N ILE A 69 15.85 -0.61 -6.54
CA ILE A 69 14.49 -1.06 -6.16
C ILE A 69 13.59 0.15 -5.88
N SER A 70 14.10 1.22 -5.27
CA SER A 70 13.33 2.44 -5.00
C SER A 70 12.87 3.15 -6.27
N LEU A 71 13.47 2.86 -7.43
CA LEU A 71 13.01 3.39 -8.71
C LEU A 71 11.73 2.70 -9.20
N LEU A 72 11.41 1.50 -8.68
CA LEU A 72 10.09 0.90 -8.82
C LEU A 72 9.07 1.87 -8.22
N TRP A 73 8.12 2.33 -9.01
CA TRP A 73 7.03 3.19 -8.57
C TRP A 73 5.95 2.41 -7.79
N LEU A 74 6.37 1.43 -6.99
CA LEU A 74 5.53 0.57 -6.18
C LEU A 74 5.85 0.80 -4.70
N PRO A 75 4.86 1.16 -3.85
CA PRO A 75 5.09 1.41 -2.43
C PRO A 75 5.82 0.27 -1.71
N ALA A 76 5.43 -0.99 -1.97
CA ALA A 76 6.07 -2.16 -1.37
C ALA A 76 7.58 -2.25 -1.71
N GLY A 77 7.99 -1.84 -2.91
CA GLY A 77 9.39 -1.87 -3.34
C GLY A 77 10.29 -1.01 -2.45
N LEU A 78 9.86 0.21 -2.11
CA LEU A 78 10.61 1.10 -1.22
C LEU A 78 10.72 0.51 0.21
N VAL A 79 9.68 -0.15 0.70
CA VAL A 79 9.70 -0.81 2.02
C VAL A 79 10.67 -2.01 2.01
N PHE A 80 10.68 -2.80 0.93
CA PHE A 80 11.67 -3.88 0.77
C PHE A 80 13.10 -3.35 0.68
N ALA A 81 13.35 -2.22 0.00
CA ALA A 81 14.66 -1.59 -0.02
C ALA A 81 15.16 -1.25 1.40
N ALA A 82 14.29 -0.70 2.25
CA ALA A 82 14.60 -0.44 3.65
C ALA A 82 14.92 -1.74 4.43
N ALA A 83 14.13 -2.81 4.23
CA ALA A 83 14.38 -4.11 4.86
C ALA A 83 15.73 -4.72 4.45
N ILE A 84 16.11 -4.64 3.17
CA ILE A 84 17.38 -5.15 2.64
C ILE A 84 18.56 -4.41 3.28
N VAL A 85 18.51 -3.08 3.35
CA VAL A 85 19.57 -2.27 3.98
C VAL A 85 19.68 -2.60 5.48
N LEU A 86 18.57 -2.73 6.20
CA LEU A 86 18.57 -3.12 7.61
C LEU A 86 19.11 -4.55 7.82
N ALA A 87 18.81 -5.49 6.92
CA ALA A 87 19.35 -6.84 6.96
C ALA A 87 20.88 -6.87 6.71
N ALA A 88 21.38 -6.01 5.82
CA ALA A 88 22.82 -5.82 5.65
C ALA A 88 23.46 -5.21 6.90
N LEU A 89 22.82 -4.20 7.52
CA LEU A 89 23.27 -3.63 8.80
C LEU A 89 23.31 -4.69 9.91
N ALA A 90 22.33 -5.59 9.96
CA ALA A 90 22.33 -6.72 10.87
C ALA A 90 23.54 -7.63 10.72
N ARG A 91 24.04 -7.83 9.49
CA ARG A 91 25.20 -8.68 9.19
C ARG A 91 26.54 -8.02 9.50
N VAL A 92 26.68 -6.73 9.20
CA VAL A 92 27.96 -6.03 9.35
C VAL A 92 28.24 -5.55 10.78
N ASN A 93 27.23 -5.61 11.66
CA ASN A 93 27.35 -5.25 13.08
C ASN A 93 27.31 -6.49 13.98
N ASN A 94 27.69 -6.31 15.25
CA ASN A 94 27.67 -7.35 16.27
C ASN A 94 26.84 -6.93 17.49
N GLY A 95 26.53 -7.89 18.37
CA GLY A 95 25.86 -7.64 19.64
C GLY A 95 24.47 -7.00 19.51
N VAL A 96 24.19 -6.01 20.37
CA VAL A 96 22.85 -5.40 20.49
C VAL A 96 22.44 -4.62 19.23
N GLN A 97 23.39 -4.01 18.52
CA GLN A 97 23.10 -3.29 17.27
C GLN A 97 22.68 -4.24 16.14
N SER A 98 23.39 -5.37 15.99
CA SER A 98 22.98 -6.43 15.06
C SER A 98 21.58 -6.92 15.37
N GLN A 99 21.27 -7.13 16.66
CA GLN A 99 19.95 -7.60 17.07
C GLN A 99 18.84 -6.58 16.78
N ALA A 100 19.08 -5.29 17.06
CA ALA A 100 18.16 -4.21 16.71
C ALA A 100 17.86 -4.18 15.20
N ALA A 101 18.90 -4.23 14.37
CA ALA A 101 18.78 -4.23 12.92
C ALA A 101 18.07 -5.49 12.40
N LYS A 102 18.31 -6.68 12.96
CA LYS A 102 17.61 -7.92 12.57
C LYS A 102 16.11 -7.84 12.83
N VAL A 103 15.74 -7.40 14.03
CA VAL A 103 14.34 -7.27 14.44
C VAL A 103 13.63 -6.20 13.59
N ALA A 104 14.29 -5.07 13.34
CA ALA A 104 13.78 -4.03 12.45
C ALA A 104 13.61 -4.55 11.01
N ALA A 105 14.63 -5.22 10.45
CA ALA A 105 14.57 -5.76 9.10
C ALA A 105 13.42 -6.75 8.92
N ALA A 106 13.21 -7.66 9.87
CA ALA A 106 12.10 -8.62 9.81
C ALA A 106 10.73 -7.91 9.90
N ALA A 107 10.57 -6.94 10.81
CA ALA A 107 9.33 -6.19 10.95
C ALA A 107 8.99 -5.36 9.70
N VAL A 108 9.99 -4.68 9.14
CA VAL A 108 9.85 -3.88 7.90
C VAL A 108 9.58 -4.78 6.70
N ALA A 109 10.21 -5.97 6.61
CA ALA A 109 9.91 -6.94 5.56
C ALA A 109 8.46 -7.46 5.62
N VAL A 110 7.94 -7.73 6.83
CA VAL A 110 6.53 -8.12 7.02
C VAL A 110 5.60 -6.98 6.58
N LEU A 111 5.91 -5.73 6.94
CA LEU A 111 5.16 -4.57 6.44
C LEU A 111 5.19 -4.49 4.90
N ALA A 112 6.34 -4.72 4.27
CA ALA A 112 6.47 -4.70 2.82
C ALA A 112 5.57 -5.76 2.14
N VAL A 113 5.55 -6.98 2.68
CA VAL A 113 4.67 -8.05 2.21
C VAL A 113 3.21 -7.71 2.42
N PHE A 114 2.85 -7.13 3.57
CA PHE A 114 1.49 -6.66 3.83
C PHE A 114 1.06 -5.57 2.84
N THR A 115 1.91 -4.58 2.59
CA THR A 115 1.65 -3.51 1.62
C THR A 115 1.44 -4.07 0.21
N LEU A 116 2.28 -5.02 -0.22
CA LEU A 116 2.09 -5.72 -1.49
C LEU A 116 0.77 -6.51 -1.50
N ALA A 117 0.51 -7.29 -0.45
CA ALA A 117 -0.69 -8.11 -0.36
C ALA A 117 -1.97 -7.25 -0.39
N ALA A 118 -1.99 -6.11 0.30
CA ALA A 118 -3.12 -5.20 0.27
C ALA A 118 -3.30 -4.51 -1.10
N GLN A 119 -2.25 -4.36 -1.90
CA GLN A 119 -2.33 -3.84 -3.26
C GLN A 119 -2.77 -4.90 -4.28
N CYS A 120 -2.44 -6.17 -4.06
CA CYS A 120 -2.68 -7.24 -5.02
C CYS A 120 -3.89 -8.13 -4.69
N VAL A 121 -4.24 -8.26 -3.42
CA VAL A 121 -5.26 -9.19 -2.90
C VAL A 121 -6.42 -8.37 -2.32
N PRO A 122 -7.54 -8.25 -3.06
CA PRO A 122 -8.73 -7.51 -2.61
C PRO A 122 -9.23 -7.90 -1.22
N LEU A 123 -9.15 -9.18 -0.84
CA LEU A 123 -9.52 -9.63 0.50
C LEU A 123 -8.67 -8.97 1.60
N VAL A 124 -7.36 -8.83 1.37
CA VAL A 124 -6.45 -8.20 2.33
C VAL A 124 -6.73 -6.69 2.42
N PHE A 125 -7.01 -6.04 1.30
CA PHE A 125 -7.47 -4.64 1.29
C PHE A 125 -8.73 -4.46 2.14
N HIS A 126 -9.79 -5.25 1.86
CA HIS A 126 -11.07 -5.14 2.56
C HIS A 126 -10.92 -5.42 4.06
N ALA A 127 -10.15 -6.45 4.43
CA ALA A 127 -9.88 -6.75 5.83
C ALA A 127 -9.13 -5.62 6.54
N ALA A 128 -8.11 -5.03 5.89
CA ALA A 128 -7.36 -3.91 6.43
C ALA A 128 -8.22 -2.64 6.54
N ASN A 129 -9.05 -2.36 5.54
CA ASN A 129 -9.96 -1.22 5.56
C ASN A 129 -11.04 -1.38 6.63
N ALA A 130 -11.64 -2.57 6.77
CA ALA A 130 -12.59 -2.87 7.83
C ALA A 130 -11.97 -2.78 9.23
N ALA A 131 -10.71 -3.22 9.38
CA ALA A 131 -9.97 -3.05 10.64
C ALA A 131 -9.77 -1.56 10.98
N GLY A 132 -9.39 -0.74 10.00
CA GLY A 132 -9.29 0.72 10.17
C GLY A 132 -10.62 1.35 10.59
N GLN A 133 -11.71 0.99 9.92
CA GLN A 133 -13.07 1.47 10.25
C GLN A 133 -13.50 1.05 11.66
N LEU A 134 -13.25 -0.20 12.06
CA LEU A 134 -13.56 -0.68 13.40
C LEU A 134 -12.76 0.07 14.46
N LEU A 135 -11.47 0.31 14.24
CA LEU A 135 -10.61 1.07 15.13
C LEU A 135 -11.09 2.53 15.27
N GLY A 136 -11.44 3.16 14.15
CA GLY A 136 -12.03 4.50 14.13
C GLY A 136 -13.34 4.57 14.92
N TRP A 137 -14.25 3.63 14.67
CA TRP A 137 -15.52 3.54 15.38
C TRP A 137 -15.34 3.35 16.90
N LEU A 138 -14.45 2.44 17.32
CA LEU A 138 -14.16 2.21 18.73
C LEU A 138 -13.58 3.45 19.41
N ALA A 139 -12.58 4.08 18.79
CA ALA A 139 -11.98 5.30 19.34
C ALA A 139 -13.01 6.44 19.42
N GLY A 140 -13.78 6.63 18.35
CA GLY A 140 -14.84 7.64 18.31
C GLY A 140 -15.93 7.42 19.35
N ALA A 141 -16.32 6.17 19.61
CA ALA A 141 -17.25 5.82 20.68
C ALA A 141 -16.70 6.14 22.08
N ILE A 142 -15.40 5.91 22.32
CA ILE A 142 -14.74 6.21 23.61
C ILE A 142 -14.76 7.71 23.92
N VAL A 143 -14.56 8.57 22.91
CA VAL A 143 -14.49 10.04 23.10
C VAL A 143 -15.76 10.79 22.69
N ALA A 144 -16.81 10.05 22.30
CA ALA A 144 -18.05 10.60 21.76
C ALA A 144 -17.83 11.60 20.60
N GLN A 145 -16.90 11.29 19.70
CA GLN A 145 -16.64 12.04 18.46
C GLN A 145 -16.69 11.09 17.26
N PRO A 146 -17.40 11.42 16.17
CA PRO A 146 -17.46 10.54 15.01
C PRO A 146 -16.09 10.49 14.31
N LEU A 147 -15.54 9.28 14.16
CA LEU A 147 -14.28 9.05 13.43
C LEU A 147 -14.47 7.96 12.37
N ALA A 148 -14.65 8.38 11.11
CA ALA A 148 -14.74 7.50 9.97
C ALA A 148 -13.41 7.45 9.23
N VAL A 149 -12.62 6.40 9.43
CA VAL A 149 -11.28 6.25 8.83
C VAL A 149 -11.14 4.93 8.09
N GLY A 150 -10.34 4.92 7.04
CA GLY A 150 -9.89 3.70 6.36
C GLY A 150 -8.64 3.07 7.01
N ARG A 151 -8.01 2.13 6.29
CA ARG A 151 -6.73 1.49 6.64
C ARG A 151 -5.63 2.50 7.00
N SER A 152 -5.45 3.53 6.17
CA SER A 152 -4.35 4.49 6.21
C SER A 152 -4.43 5.36 7.46
N TYR A 153 -5.58 6.02 7.68
CA TYR A 153 -5.79 6.87 8.85
C TYR A 153 -6.18 6.10 10.11
N GLY A 154 -6.76 4.91 9.97
CA GLY A 154 -6.86 3.93 11.05
C GLY A 154 -5.49 3.41 11.50
N GLY A 155 -4.41 3.71 10.78
CA GLY A 155 -3.04 3.39 11.18
C GLY A 155 -2.73 1.90 11.21
N VAL A 156 -3.39 1.11 10.37
CA VAL A 156 -3.24 -0.37 10.35
C VAL A 156 -1.80 -0.77 10.04
N ASP A 157 -1.10 -0.03 9.18
CA ASP A 157 0.32 -0.26 8.87
C ASP A 157 1.22 -0.18 10.12
N PHE A 158 0.90 0.74 11.06
CA PHE A 158 1.60 0.83 12.33
C PHE A 158 1.41 -0.41 13.17
N LEU A 159 0.19 -0.93 13.24
CA LEU A 159 -0.12 -2.16 13.97
C LEU A 159 0.52 -3.39 13.34
N VAL A 160 0.56 -3.49 12.01
CA VAL A 160 1.23 -4.59 11.29
C VAL A 160 2.72 -4.61 11.61
N LEU A 161 3.41 -3.47 11.43
CA LEU A 161 4.83 -3.38 11.72
C LEU A 161 5.13 -3.57 13.22
N MET A 162 4.34 -2.98 14.12
CA MET A 162 4.52 -3.14 15.57
C MET A 162 4.20 -4.55 16.05
N GLY A 163 3.21 -5.22 15.46
CA GLY A 163 2.91 -6.63 15.73
C GLY A 163 4.07 -7.53 15.29
N ALA A 164 4.61 -7.31 14.09
CA ALA A 164 5.78 -8.02 13.60
C ALA A 164 7.02 -7.77 14.48
N PHE A 165 7.28 -6.50 14.85
CA PHE A 165 8.32 -6.11 15.81
C PHE A 165 8.14 -6.80 17.16
N TYR A 166 6.92 -6.81 17.70
CA TYR A 166 6.58 -7.45 18.97
C TYR A 166 6.87 -8.96 18.94
N VAL A 167 6.45 -9.67 17.89
CA VAL A 167 6.73 -11.10 17.71
C VAL A 167 8.24 -11.34 17.62
N ALA A 168 8.95 -10.59 16.78
CA ALA A 168 10.40 -10.70 16.62
C ALA A 168 11.15 -10.42 17.93
N TRP A 169 10.72 -9.41 18.70
CA TRP A 169 11.26 -9.07 20.00
C TRP A 169 11.03 -10.19 21.03
N LEU A 170 9.84 -10.81 21.06
CA LEU A 170 9.56 -11.95 21.93
C LEU A 170 10.38 -13.20 21.55
N VAL A 171 10.53 -13.48 20.27
CA VAL A 171 11.33 -14.61 19.77
C VAL A 171 12.79 -14.42 20.17
N ALA A 172 13.33 -13.21 20.02
CA ALA A 172 14.69 -12.84 20.40
C ALA A 172 14.92 -12.76 21.92
N GLY A 173 13.88 -12.47 22.70
CA GLY A 173 13.99 -12.18 24.12
C GLY A 173 14.15 -13.41 25.03
N PRO A 174 14.76 -13.24 26.22
CA PRO A 174 14.84 -14.29 27.23
C PRO A 174 13.46 -14.65 27.81
N ARG A 175 13.33 -15.86 28.34
CA ARG A 175 12.15 -16.31 29.12
C ARG A 175 12.29 -15.81 30.58
N PRO A 176 11.19 -15.55 31.33
CA PRO A 176 9.77 -15.72 30.97
C PRO A 176 9.21 -14.58 30.13
N ARG A 177 8.29 -14.92 29.21
CA ARG A 177 7.81 -14.00 28.16
C ARG A 177 6.45 -13.37 28.47
N PHE A 178 5.60 -14.01 29.27
CA PHE A 178 4.18 -13.66 29.35
C PHE A 178 3.89 -12.26 29.90
N ALA A 179 4.44 -11.90 31.07
CA ALA A 179 4.19 -10.57 31.66
C ALA A 179 4.70 -9.42 30.75
N ARG A 180 5.88 -9.61 30.17
CA ARG A 180 6.48 -8.67 29.20
C ARG A 180 5.66 -8.58 27.91
N ALA A 181 5.16 -9.70 27.43
CA ALA A 181 4.28 -9.79 26.28
C ALA A 181 3.00 -8.98 26.50
N LEU A 182 2.32 -9.20 27.63
CA LEU A 182 1.09 -8.48 27.98
C LEU A 182 1.32 -6.97 28.13
N ALA A 183 2.38 -6.56 28.84
CA ALA A 183 2.71 -5.15 29.02
C ALA A 183 3.04 -4.44 27.69
N ALA A 184 3.80 -5.09 26.80
CA ALA A 184 4.10 -4.55 25.49
C ALA A 184 2.85 -4.45 24.59
N ALA A 185 1.98 -5.47 24.60
CA ALA A 185 0.72 -5.43 23.86
C ALA A 185 -0.18 -4.29 24.34
N ALA A 186 -0.30 -4.10 25.67
CA ALA A 186 -1.04 -3.00 26.26
C ALA A 186 -0.45 -1.63 25.86
N ALA A 187 0.88 -1.49 25.86
CA ALA A 187 1.54 -0.24 25.45
C ALA A 187 1.31 0.10 23.96
N ILE A 188 1.36 -0.90 23.07
CA ILE A 188 1.06 -0.72 21.65
C ILE A 188 -0.40 -0.29 21.48
N ALA A 189 -1.34 -0.96 22.15
CA ALA A 189 -2.76 -0.64 22.08
C ALA A 189 -3.06 0.77 22.63
N ALA A 190 -2.46 1.14 23.76
CA ALA A 190 -2.63 2.46 24.37
C ALA A 190 -2.06 3.59 23.47
N ALA A 191 -0.88 3.39 22.90
CA ALA A 191 -0.29 4.34 21.96
C ALA A 191 -1.16 4.53 20.71
N HIS A 192 -1.72 3.44 20.19
CA HIS A 192 -2.58 3.49 19.02
C HIS A 192 -3.93 4.17 19.32
N LEU A 193 -4.54 3.84 20.46
CA LEU A 193 -5.78 4.48 20.92
C LEU A 193 -5.55 5.99 21.13
N ALA A 194 -4.43 6.39 21.75
CA ALA A 194 -4.10 7.80 21.93
C ALA A 194 -4.00 8.54 20.59
N TYR A 195 -3.36 7.94 19.58
CA TYR A 195 -3.33 8.50 18.23
C TYR A 195 -4.75 8.70 17.66
N LEU A 196 -5.60 7.68 17.71
CA LEU A 196 -6.96 7.75 17.16
C LEU A 196 -7.83 8.76 17.91
N ILE A 197 -7.65 8.90 19.23
CA ILE A 197 -8.31 9.93 20.03
C ILE A 197 -7.95 11.31 19.51
N VAL A 198 -6.65 11.61 19.33
CA VAL A 198 -6.24 12.93 18.80
C VAL A 198 -6.78 13.15 17.40
N LEU A 199 -6.81 12.11 16.56
CA LEU A 199 -7.41 12.19 15.23
C LEU A 199 -8.92 12.47 15.27
N ALA A 200 -9.66 11.88 16.21
CA ALA A 200 -11.09 12.16 16.42
C ALA A 200 -11.37 13.60 16.85
N TYR A 201 -10.42 14.25 17.54
CA TYR A 201 -10.47 15.65 17.93
C TYR A 201 -9.91 16.62 16.88
N CYS A 202 -9.52 16.15 15.69
CA CYS A 202 -8.86 16.99 14.69
C CYS A 202 -9.68 18.24 14.33
N ASP A 203 -11.00 18.13 14.25
CA ASP A 203 -11.88 19.27 14.00
C ASP A 203 -11.86 20.32 15.08
N GLN A 204 -11.90 19.90 16.34
CA GLN A 204 -11.89 20.81 17.47
C GLN A 204 -10.53 21.50 17.56
N LEU A 205 -9.46 20.79 17.19
CA LEU A 205 -8.13 21.37 17.05
C LEU A 205 -8.09 22.40 15.91
N LEU A 206 -8.67 22.10 14.75
CA LEU A 206 -8.76 23.02 13.62
C LEU A 206 -9.61 24.25 13.93
N ALA A 207 -10.76 24.07 14.58
CA ALA A 207 -11.66 25.16 14.99
C ALA A 207 -11.06 26.06 16.10
N ALA A 208 -10.04 25.57 16.81
CA ALA A 208 -9.30 26.37 17.78
C ALA A 208 -8.17 27.21 17.14
N LEU A 209 -7.84 26.96 15.86
CA LEU A 209 -6.87 27.76 15.12
C LEU A 209 -7.53 29.04 14.58
N PRO A 210 -6.77 30.14 14.43
CA PRO A 210 -7.27 31.34 13.78
C PRO A 210 -7.75 31.06 12.36
N ASP A 211 -8.79 31.74 11.90
CA ASP A 211 -9.26 31.61 10.52
C ASP A 211 -8.11 31.86 9.54
N PRO A 212 -7.99 31.03 8.48
CA PRO A 212 -6.98 31.23 7.46
C PRO A 212 -7.15 32.60 6.80
N ILE A 213 -6.05 33.30 6.55
CA ILE A 213 -6.12 34.62 5.93
C ILE A 213 -6.50 34.43 4.48
N GLU A 214 -7.68 34.94 4.08
CA GLU A 214 -8.09 34.96 2.68
C GLU A 214 -7.00 35.63 1.84
N GLN A 215 -6.41 34.87 0.94
CA GLN A 215 -5.36 35.39 0.09
C GLN A 215 -6.02 36.27 -0.97
N PRO A 216 -5.54 37.51 -1.17
CA PRO A 216 -6.05 38.34 -2.24
C PRO A 216 -5.81 37.60 -3.55
N ASN A 217 -6.90 37.39 -4.29
CA ASN A 217 -6.92 36.68 -5.57
C ASN A 217 -6.11 37.48 -6.59
N THR A 218 -4.78 37.36 -6.51
CA THR A 218 -3.84 38.04 -7.37
C THR A 218 -3.27 36.99 -8.29
N ASP A 219 -3.69 37.03 -9.56
CA ASP A 219 -3.35 36.07 -10.61
C ASP A 219 -1.84 35.79 -10.77
N ASN A 220 -1.00 36.63 -10.18
CA ASN A 220 0.46 36.59 -10.33
C ASN A 220 1.24 36.08 -9.12
N ASN A 221 0.62 35.85 -7.95
CA ASN A 221 1.37 35.43 -6.76
C ASN A 221 0.91 34.07 -6.22
N ARG A 222 1.42 32.99 -6.82
CA ARG A 222 1.18 31.60 -6.36
C ARG A 222 1.80 31.29 -4.99
N VAL A 223 2.64 32.19 -4.46
CA VAL A 223 3.21 32.04 -3.12
C VAL A 223 2.39 32.92 -2.19
N GLY A 224 1.31 32.34 -1.71
CA GLY A 224 0.45 32.96 -0.72
C GLY A 224 1.19 33.50 0.49
N ILE A 225 0.57 34.43 1.23
CA ILE A 225 1.09 34.84 2.54
C ILE A 225 1.09 33.60 3.43
N TRP A 226 2.28 33.11 3.78
CA TRP A 226 2.41 31.98 4.68
C TRP A 226 2.08 32.43 6.11
N THR A 227 1.09 31.79 6.72
CA THR A 227 0.83 31.91 8.15
C THR A 227 0.98 30.56 8.84
N TRP A 228 1.30 30.59 10.13
CA TRP A 228 1.32 29.37 10.94
C TRP A 228 -0.05 28.68 10.99
N SER A 229 -1.15 29.45 10.94
CA SER A 229 -2.50 28.88 10.93
C SER A 229 -2.76 28.14 9.62
N ASP A 230 -2.52 28.77 8.47
CA ASP A 230 -2.69 28.14 7.15
C ASP A 230 -1.85 26.88 7.03
N TRP A 231 -0.61 26.91 7.54
CA TRP A 231 0.25 25.74 7.57
C TRP A 231 -0.32 24.62 8.44
N LEU A 232 -0.79 24.92 9.66
CA LEU A 232 -1.40 23.92 10.55
C LEU A 232 -2.70 23.35 9.97
N CYS A 233 -3.58 24.20 9.42
CA CYS A 233 -4.80 23.80 8.74
C CYS A 233 -4.55 22.98 7.47
N SER A 234 -3.43 23.22 6.78
CA SER A 234 -3.00 22.40 5.64
C SER A 234 -2.27 21.13 6.08
N PHE A 235 -1.72 21.10 7.30
CA PHE A 235 -0.98 19.96 7.84
C PHE A 235 -1.90 18.95 8.52
N LEU A 236 -2.91 19.43 9.24
CA LEU A 236 -3.98 18.68 9.88
C LEU A 236 -5.16 18.58 8.90
N PRO A 237 -5.74 17.40 8.62
CA PRO A 237 -5.51 16.08 9.23
C PRO A 237 -4.39 15.26 8.57
N TRP A 238 -3.83 15.72 7.45
CA TRP A 238 -3.09 14.88 6.50
C TRP A 238 -1.84 14.22 7.06
N ASN A 239 -1.19 14.87 8.04
CA ASN A 239 0.05 14.41 8.65
C ASN A 239 -0.11 13.90 10.08
N MET A 240 -1.35 13.76 10.57
CA MET A 240 -1.64 13.13 11.86
C MET A 240 -1.01 11.75 12.05
N PRO A 241 -0.86 10.91 11.01
CA PRO A 241 -0.16 9.63 11.17
C PRO A 241 1.32 9.76 11.61
N LEU A 242 1.96 10.92 11.50
CA LEU A 242 3.28 11.17 12.13
C LEU A 242 3.23 11.03 13.65
N LEU A 243 2.11 11.39 14.29
CA LEU A 243 1.91 11.20 15.72
C LEU A 243 1.90 9.70 16.06
N ALA A 244 1.21 8.88 15.27
CA ALA A 244 1.23 7.42 15.42
C ALA A 244 2.66 6.89 15.30
N ALA A 245 3.41 7.33 14.29
CA ALA A 245 4.82 6.95 14.09
C ALA A 245 5.67 7.30 15.32
N ALA A 246 5.52 8.51 15.87
CA ALA A 246 6.26 8.96 17.04
C ALA A 246 5.93 8.13 18.30
N LEU A 247 4.64 7.93 18.58
CA LEU A 247 4.18 7.14 19.73
C LEU A 247 4.64 5.67 19.63
N HIS A 248 4.46 5.04 18.48
CA HIS A 248 4.89 3.66 18.27
C HIS A 248 6.42 3.50 18.30
N THR A 249 7.18 4.48 17.80
CA THR A 249 8.64 4.50 17.95
C THR A 249 9.05 4.55 19.42
N ALA A 250 8.41 5.42 20.22
CA ALA A 250 8.70 5.54 21.64
C ALA A 250 8.41 4.21 22.39
N VAL A 251 7.30 3.55 22.07
CA VAL A 251 6.95 2.22 22.59
C VAL A 251 8.00 1.18 22.17
N ALA A 252 8.37 1.10 20.90
CA ALA A 252 9.35 0.15 20.39
C ALA A 252 10.73 0.32 21.05
N VAL A 253 11.20 1.57 21.20
CA VAL A 253 12.45 1.91 21.89
C VAL A 253 12.40 1.48 23.35
N THR A 254 11.27 1.73 24.04
CA THR A 254 11.09 1.35 25.43
C THR A 254 11.08 -0.17 25.61
N MET A 255 10.33 -0.90 24.78
CA MET A 255 10.32 -2.36 24.74
C MET A 255 11.72 -2.93 24.53
N PHE A 256 12.48 -2.36 23.60
CA PHE A 256 13.83 -2.81 23.29
C PHE A 256 14.80 -2.56 24.46
N ARG A 257 14.71 -1.40 25.12
CA ARG A 257 15.54 -1.08 26.30
C ARG A 257 15.21 -1.93 27.52
N TRP A 258 13.96 -2.38 27.64
CA TRP A 258 13.51 -3.22 28.75
C TRP A 258 13.92 -4.70 28.59
N ALA A 259 14.48 -5.10 27.44
CA ALA A 259 15.02 -6.44 27.27
C ALA A 259 16.30 -6.62 28.12
N PRO A 260 16.36 -7.65 28.98
CA PRO A 260 17.59 -7.95 29.73
C PRO A 260 18.76 -8.18 28.75
N PRO A 261 19.98 -7.72 29.08
CA PRO A 261 21.16 -8.07 28.32
C PRO A 261 21.26 -9.60 28.22
N SER A 262 21.47 -10.13 27.01
CA SER A 262 21.64 -11.57 26.87
C SER A 262 22.98 -11.98 27.50
N PRO A 263 22.99 -12.91 28.49
CA PRO A 263 24.20 -13.28 29.23
C PRO A 263 25.27 -13.97 28.36
N VAL A 264 24.93 -14.37 27.13
CA VAL A 264 25.83 -15.07 26.20
C VAL A 264 27.03 -14.21 25.77
N GLY A 265 26.94 -12.88 25.85
CA GLY A 265 28.05 -11.99 25.51
C GLY A 265 29.10 -11.80 26.60
N GLU A 266 28.70 -11.84 27.88
CA GLU A 266 29.60 -11.59 29.01
C GLU A 266 30.49 -12.79 29.32
N ALA A 267 29.99 -14.02 29.18
CA ALA A 267 30.79 -15.22 29.41
C ALA A 267 31.94 -15.37 28.38
N ALA A 268 31.76 -14.88 27.15
CA ALA A 268 32.82 -14.90 26.13
C ALA A 268 33.87 -13.79 26.35
N ALA A 269 33.49 -12.67 26.98
CA ALA A 269 34.42 -11.58 27.32
C ALA A 269 35.19 -11.87 28.63
N ALA A 270 34.55 -12.52 29.61
CA ALA A 270 35.15 -12.91 30.87
C ALA A 270 36.02 -14.19 30.77
N GLY A 271 35.95 -14.90 29.64
CA GLY A 271 36.71 -16.12 29.37
C GLY A 271 38.13 -15.90 28.84
N SER A 272 38.65 -14.67 28.80
CA SER A 272 40.10 -14.49 28.71
C SER A 272 40.68 -15.09 29.98
N PRO A 273 41.37 -16.25 29.94
CA PRO A 273 41.97 -16.81 31.14
C PRO A 273 42.81 -15.70 31.78
N PRO A 274 42.66 -15.46 33.10
CA PRO A 274 43.47 -14.45 33.79
C PRO A 274 44.91 -14.69 33.37
N ALA A 275 45.55 -13.67 32.79
CA ALA A 275 46.89 -13.75 32.24
C ALA A 275 47.76 -14.54 33.22
N GLU A 276 48.06 -15.78 32.86
CA GLU A 276 48.85 -16.68 33.69
C GLU A 276 50.17 -15.96 33.93
N SER A 277 50.36 -15.52 35.17
CA SER A 277 51.62 -14.95 35.61
C SER A 277 52.75 -15.91 35.21
N PRO A 278 53.80 -15.47 34.50
CA PRO A 278 54.82 -16.35 33.93
C PRO A 278 55.75 -17.04 34.96
N ARG A 279 55.37 -17.13 36.24
CA ARG A 279 56.24 -17.61 37.33
C ARG A 279 55.95 -19.01 37.89
N ALA A 280 54.94 -19.75 37.39
CA ALA A 280 54.61 -21.08 37.92
C ALA A 280 54.85 -22.24 36.93
N ARG A 281 55.72 -22.06 35.92
CA ARG A 281 56.00 -23.08 34.89
C ARG A 281 57.09 -24.09 35.31
N GLY A 282 57.00 -24.64 36.51
CA GLY A 282 58.02 -25.59 36.97
C GLY A 282 57.65 -26.38 38.20
N ARG A 283 56.67 -27.30 38.12
CA ARG A 283 56.70 -28.58 38.89
C ARG A 283 55.58 -29.60 38.69
N THR A 284 54.70 -29.50 37.69
CA THR A 284 53.60 -30.46 37.54
C THR A 284 53.59 -31.13 36.16
N SER A 285 54.65 -31.87 35.84
CA SER A 285 54.77 -32.61 34.56
C SER A 285 54.64 -34.13 34.72
N ALA A 286 54.04 -34.65 35.80
CA ALA A 286 54.00 -36.09 36.06
C ALA A 286 52.61 -36.69 36.35
N THR A 287 51.56 -35.86 36.52
CA THR A 287 50.20 -36.34 36.86
C THR A 287 49.13 -36.02 35.83
N GLU A 288 49.38 -35.17 34.83
CA GLU A 288 48.40 -34.86 33.78
C GLU A 288 48.31 -35.91 32.66
N ASP A 289 49.35 -36.73 32.45
CA ASP A 289 49.35 -37.75 31.38
C ASP A 289 48.41 -38.94 31.65
N ARG A 290 47.94 -39.15 32.89
CA ARG A 290 46.98 -40.25 33.18
C ARG A 290 45.51 -39.87 33.02
N ASN A 291 45.16 -38.58 33.06
CA ASN A 291 43.76 -38.14 32.86
C ASN A 291 43.44 -37.78 31.40
N ALA A 292 44.45 -37.59 30.54
CA ALA A 292 44.27 -37.38 29.11
C ALA A 292 43.73 -38.61 28.37
N ALA A 293 44.00 -39.84 28.85
CA ALA A 293 43.61 -41.07 28.18
C ALA A 293 42.15 -41.53 28.43
N ARG A 294 41.47 -41.03 29.48
CA ARG A 294 40.07 -41.43 29.80
C ARG A 294 39.00 -40.39 29.45
N GLY A 295 39.37 -39.14 29.16
CA GLY A 295 38.42 -38.06 28.83
C GLY A 295 37.99 -37.98 27.36
N TRP A 296 38.68 -38.67 26.45
CA TRP A 296 38.47 -38.51 24.99
C TRP A 296 37.29 -39.29 24.40
N GLN A 297 36.70 -40.25 25.12
CA GLN A 297 35.60 -41.07 24.57
C GLN A 297 34.18 -40.52 24.87
N ALA A 298 34.02 -39.51 25.74
CA ALA A 298 32.70 -38.96 26.08
C ALA A 298 32.35 -37.63 25.38
N ALA A 299 33.32 -36.94 24.76
CA ALA A 299 33.11 -35.66 24.07
C ALA A 299 32.85 -35.78 22.55
N GLY A 300 32.86 -37.01 22.00
CA GLY A 300 32.80 -37.28 20.56
C GLY A 300 31.42 -37.36 19.91
N ARG A 301 30.32 -37.25 20.67
CA ARG A 301 28.95 -37.14 20.10
C ARG A 301 28.50 -35.67 19.96
N ARG A 302 29.34 -34.83 19.35
CA ARG A 302 28.82 -33.62 18.69
C ARG A 302 27.95 -34.11 17.54
N LYS A 303 26.63 -33.88 17.63
CA LYS A 303 25.66 -34.01 16.53
C LYS A 303 26.12 -33.15 15.35
N LEU A 304 27.05 -33.67 14.55
CA LEU A 304 27.67 -32.96 13.42
C LEU A 304 26.85 -33.04 12.13
N GLY A 305 25.73 -33.77 12.13
CA GLY A 305 25.06 -34.21 10.90
C GLY A 305 23.68 -33.62 10.59
N GLN A 306 23.14 -32.65 11.33
CA GLN A 306 21.75 -32.18 11.09
C GLN A 306 21.47 -30.66 10.93
N PRO A 307 22.35 -29.69 11.23
CA PRO A 307 21.96 -28.28 11.14
C PRO A 307 22.04 -27.65 9.73
N LEU A 308 22.87 -28.21 8.82
CA LEU A 308 23.08 -27.60 7.50
C LEU A 308 21.92 -27.86 6.53
N GLU A 309 21.34 -29.06 6.55
CA GLU A 309 20.24 -29.42 5.65
C GLU A 309 18.97 -28.60 5.93
N THR A 310 18.64 -28.36 7.20
CA THR A 310 17.46 -27.57 7.57
C THR A 310 17.61 -26.10 7.19
N ALA A 311 18.82 -25.54 7.31
CA ALA A 311 19.09 -24.16 6.98
C ALA A 311 18.98 -23.89 5.48
N ALA A 312 19.42 -24.84 4.65
CA ALA A 312 19.30 -24.77 3.21
C ALA A 312 17.83 -24.88 2.77
N LEU A 313 17.08 -25.85 3.30
CA LEU A 313 15.65 -26.02 2.98
C LEU A 313 14.83 -24.77 3.29
N GLU A 314 15.09 -24.12 4.42
CA GLU A 314 14.43 -22.86 4.78
C GLU A 314 14.73 -21.72 3.80
N ALA A 315 15.99 -21.59 3.37
CA ALA A 315 16.37 -20.58 2.40
C ALA A 315 15.71 -20.84 1.04
N TYR A 316 15.68 -22.11 0.58
CA TYR A 316 14.95 -22.50 -0.64
C TYR A 316 13.45 -22.22 -0.52
N ALA A 317 12.84 -22.52 0.62
CA ALA A 317 11.43 -22.22 0.86
C ALA A 317 11.18 -20.70 0.79
N ALA A 318 12.00 -19.88 1.45
CA ALA A 318 11.85 -18.43 1.42
C ALA A 318 12.00 -17.87 -0.02
N VAL A 319 12.96 -18.36 -0.80
CA VAL A 319 13.13 -17.96 -2.20
C VAL A 319 11.96 -18.41 -3.07
N ALA A 320 11.48 -19.64 -2.90
CA ALA A 320 10.33 -20.16 -3.65
C ALA A 320 9.06 -19.35 -3.37
N LEU A 321 8.78 -19.04 -2.10
CA LEU A 321 7.63 -18.20 -1.74
C LEU A 321 7.79 -16.77 -2.27
N ALA A 322 9.00 -16.21 -2.26
CA ALA A 322 9.30 -14.89 -2.80
C ALA A 322 9.15 -14.80 -4.33
N LEU A 323 9.38 -15.89 -5.05
CA LEU A 323 9.10 -15.99 -6.49
C LEU A 323 7.60 -16.12 -6.75
N LEU A 324 6.93 -17.04 -6.05
CA LEU A 324 5.52 -17.37 -6.27
C LEU A 324 4.58 -16.22 -5.89
N LEU A 325 4.91 -15.41 -4.89
CA LEU A 325 4.07 -14.31 -4.44
C LEU A 325 3.79 -13.27 -5.57
N PRO A 326 4.77 -12.58 -6.16
CA PRO A 326 4.52 -11.64 -7.24
C PRO A 326 3.97 -12.32 -8.50
N LEU A 327 4.39 -13.55 -8.83
CA LEU A 327 3.82 -14.29 -9.96
C LEU A 327 2.32 -14.56 -9.77
N SER A 328 1.90 -14.95 -8.58
CA SER A 328 0.48 -15.17 -8.27
C SER A 328 -0.30 -13.86 -8.17
N CYS A 329 0.29 -12.79 -7.66
CA CYS A 329 -0.44 -11.56 -7.32
C CYS A 329 -0.37 -10.43 -8.35
N ALA A 330 0.69 -10.36 -9.14
CA ALA A 330 1.01 -9.20 -9.99
C ALA A 330 1.20 -9.54 -11.47
N LEU A 331 1.51 -10.80 -11.82
CA LEU A 331 1.67 -11.19 -13.22
C LEU A 331 0.34 -11.05 -13.98
N ILE A 332 0.27 -10.11 -14.90
CA ILE A 332 -0.94 -9.82 -15.65
C ILE A 332 -0.62 -10.06 -17.12
N GLY A 333 -1.38 -10.96 -17.76
CA GLY A 333 -1.42 -11.04 -19.21
C GLY A 333 -2.54 -10.12 -19.71
N GLY A 334 -2.22 -9.16 -20.57
CA GLY A 334 -3.21 -8.26 -21.16
C GLY A 334 -2.86 -7.93 -22.61
N GLN A 335 -3.86 -7.97 -23.48
CA GLN A 335 -3.77 -7.34 -24.79
C GLN A 335 -4.14 -5.87 -24.65
N PHE A 336 -3.37 -5.00 -25.29
CA PHE A 336 -3.59 -3.55 -25.31
C PHE A 336 -4.29 -3.07 -26.58
N GLU A 337 -4.58 -4.00 -27.49
CA GLU A 337 -5.19 -3.74 -28.78
C GLU A 337 -6.69 -4.02 -28.73
N LEU A 338 -7.45 -3.22 -29.46
CA LEU A 338 -8.87 -3.38 -29.70
C LEU A 338 -9.16 -3.92 -31.10
N ALA A 339 -8.17 -4.52 -31.76
CA ALA A 339 -8.33 -5.10 -33.10
C ALA A 339 -9.56 -6.01 -33.17
N ASP A 340 -10.45 -5.70 -34.12
CA ASP A 340 -11.71 -6.41 -34.36
C ASP A 340 -12.71 -6.37 -33.20
N LYS A 341 -12.51 -5.49 -32.20
CA LYS A 341 -13.39 -5.34 -31.05
C LYS A 341 -14.45 -4.26 -31.26
N THR A 342 -15.68 -4.55 -30.83
CA THR A 342 -16.80 -3.61 -30.84
C THR A 342 -17.12 -3.14 -29.42
N VAL A 343 -16.95 -1.84 -29.18
CA VAL A 343 -17.40 -1.14 -27.96
C VAL A 343 -18.76 -0.54 -28.24
N LEU A 344 -19.81 -1.07 -27.63
CA LEU A 344 -21.16 -0.51 -27.68
C LEU A 344 -21.31 0.51 -26.55
N ALA A 345 -21.59 1.77 -26.86
CA ALA A 345 -21.83 2.80 -25.86
C ALA A 345 -23.30 3.23 -25.86
N TYR A 346 -23.89 3.34 -24.67
CA TYR A 346 -25.22 3.88 -24.50
C TYR A 346 -25.22 5.39 -24.78
N ARG A 347 -26.10 5.82 -25.67
CA ARG A 347 -26.26 7.22 -26.05
C ARG A 347 -27.18 7.95 -25.07
N SER A 348 -26.59 8.40 -23.96
CA SER A 348 -27.22 9.35 -23.03
C SER A 348 -27.49 10.69 -23.73
N THR A 349 -28.59 11.35 -23.34
CA THR A 349 -28.96 12.68 -23.85
C THR A 349 -28.05 13.80 -23.37
N VAL A 350 -27.31 13.56 -22.28
CA VAL A 350 -26.44 14.54 -21.61
C VAL A 350 -25.04 14.59 -22.22
N LEU A 351 -24.60 13.54 -22.91
CA LEU A 351 -23.23 13.42 -23.40
C LEU A 351 -23.10 13.83 -24.87
N ASP A 352 -22.06 14.61 -25.17
CA ASP A 352 -21.68 15.01 -26.51
C ASP A 352 -20.60 14.08 -27.07
N TRP A 353 -20.89 13.48 -28.22
CA TRP A 353 -20.01 12.50 -28.87
C TRP A 353 -19.33 13.05 -30.12
N GLU A 354 -19.57 14.32 -30.47
CA GLU A 354 -18.92 14.92 -31.63
C GLU A 354 -17.54 15.47 -31.26
N THR A 355 -16.61 15.39 -32.22
CA THR A 355 -15.27 15.93 -32.03
C THR A 355 -15.33 17.45 -31.84
N PRO A 356 -14.57 18.02 -30.88
CA PRO A 356 -14.51 19.46 -30.66
C PRO A 356 -14.16 20.21 -31.94
N SER A 357 -14.86 21.32 -32.18
CA SER A 357 -14.66 22.18 -33.35
C SER A 357 -14.78 23.66 -32.96
N PHE A 358 -13.92 24.51 -33.51
CA PHE A 358 -13.82 25.93 -33.16
C PHE A 358 -15.14 26.70 -33.30
N ASP A 359 -15.98 26.32 -34.27
CA ASP A 359 -17.23 27.03 -34.59
C ASP A 359 -18.44 26.55 -33.77
N ARG A 360 -18.27 25.53 -32.92
CA ARG A 360 -19.36 24.93 -32.13
C ARG A 360 -19.26 25.39 -30.67
N PRO A 361 -20.35 25.86 -30.04
CA PRO A 361 -20.37 26.10 -28.61
C PRO A 361 -19.98 24.83 -27.84
N GLU A 362 -18.94 24.93 -27.02
CA GLU A 362 -18.44 23.81 -26.23
C GLU A 362 -19.42 23.52 -25.07
N PRO A 363 -19.90 22.28 -24.93
CA PRO A 363 -20.61 21.89 -23.72
C PRO A 363 -19.63 21.84 -22.54
N PRO A 364 -20.11 21.69 -21.29
CA PRO A 364 -19.23 21.48 -20.14
C PRO A 364 -18.24 20.32 -20.39
N ALA A 365 -17.00 20.47 -19.94
CA ALA A 365 -15.91 19.53 -20.24
C ALA A 365 -16.23 18.09 -19.82
N GLU A 366 -17.00 17.91 -18.75
CA GLU A 366 -17.46 16.61 -18.26
C GLU A 366 -18.46 15.89 -19.19
N GLN A 367 -18.97 16.57 -20.22
CA GLN A 367 -19.91 16.05 -21.22
C GLN A 367 -19.26 15.79 -22.58
N MET A 368 -18.01 16.21 -22.81
CA MET A 368 -17.32 16.13 -24.10
C MET A 368 -16.61 14.78 -24.29
N PHE A 369 -17.10 13.89 -25.15
CA PHE A 369 -16.57 12.54 -25.41
C PHE A 369 -16.12 12.34 -26.88
N GLY A 370 -15.97 13.42 -27.65
CA GLY A 370 -15.70 13.41 -29.09
C GLY A 370 -14.40 12.75 -29.54
N LEU A 371 -13.41 12.64 -28.65
CA LEU A 371 -12.11 12.00 -28.88
C LEU A 371 -12.10 10.52 -28.52
N LEU A 372 -13.06 10.05 -27.71
CA LEU A 372 -13.13 8.63 -27.32
C LEU A 372 -13.31 7.69 -28.54
N PRO A 373 -14.21 7.96 -29.51
CA PRO A 373 -14.30 7.15 -30.72
C PRO A 373 -12.99 7.11 -31.51
N ARG A 374 -12.23 8.21 -31.54
CA ARG A 374 -10.92 8.30 -32.22
C ARG A 374 -9.86 7.45 -31.51
N LEU A 375 -9.86 7.43 -30.17
CA LEU A 375 -8.99 6.54 -29.41
C LEU A 375 -9.33 5.07 -29.66
N VAL A 376 -10.61 4.70 -29.63
CA VAL A 376 -11.02 3.31 -29.92
C VAL A 376 -10.59 2.89 -31.33
N GLN A 377 -10.77 3.78 -32.32
CA GLN A 377 -10.35 3.55 -33.70
C GLN A 377 -8.83 3.40 -33.84
N SER A 378 -8.04 4.25 -33.16
CA SER A 378 -6.57 4.19 -33.24
C SER A 378 -5.99 2.92 -32.60
N LEU A 379 -6.74 2.29 -31.70
CA LEU A 379 -6.42 0.99 -31.10
C LEU A 379 -6.94 -0.21 -31.93
N GLY A 380 -7.53 0.03 -33.10
CA GLY A 380 -8.03 -1.01 -34.02
C GLY A 380 -9.48 -1.46 -33.77
N GLY A 381 -10.17 -0.84 -32.81
CA GLY A 381 -11.55 -1.16 -32.47
C GLY A 381 -12.58 -0.29 -33.20
N ARG A 382 -13.85 -0.55 -32.91
CA ARG A 382 -14.99 0.25 -33.36
C ARG A 382 -15.89 0.61 -32.19
N LEU A 383 -16.22 1.89 -32.06
CA LEU A 383 -17.23 2.37 -31.11
C LEU A 383 -18.57 2.53 -31.85
N VAL A 384 -19.64 1.95 -31.28
CA VAL A 384 -21.01 2.03 -31.81
C VAL A 384 -21.90 2.66 -30.75
N LEU A 385 -22.65 3.69 -31.12
CA LEU A 385 -23.62 4.33 -30.22
C LEU A 385 -24.99 3.67 -30.37
N SER A 386 -25.64 3.33 -29.26
CA SER A 386 -27.00 2.79 -29.25
C SER A 386 -27.85 3.44 -28.18
N LYS A 387 -29.10 3.76 -28.52
CA LYS A 387 -30.10 4.23 -27.56
C LYS A 387 -30.92 3.08 -26.97
N GLU A 388 -31.16 2.02 -27.74
CA GLU A 388 -32.13 0.96 -27.38
C GLU A 388 -31.49 -0.23 -26.66
N LEU A 389 -30.18 -0.45 -26.84
CA LEU A 389 -29.45 -1.60 -26.31
C LEU A 389 -30.18 -2.91 -26.62
N SER A 390 -30.48 -3.13 -27.90
CA SER A 390 -31.17 -4.32 -28.36
C SER A 390 -30.31 -5.58 -28.16
N THR A 391 -30.94 -6.75 -28.04
CA THR A 391 -30.22 -8.02 -27.91
C THR A 391 -29.25 -8.25 -29.07
N ALA A 392 -29.65 -7.91 -30.30
CA ALA A 392 -28.81 -8.08 -31.49
C ALA A 392 -27.55 -7.18 -31.50
N GLU A 393 -27.61 -6.01 -30.86
CA GLU A 393 -26.44 -5.14 -30.67
C GLU A 393 -25.54 -5.67 -29.57
N LEU A 394 -26.12 -6.07 -28.42
CA LEU A 394 -25.39 -6.62 -27.29
C LEU A 394 -24.66 -7.93 -27.67
N ASP A 395 -25.29 -8.80 -28.48
CA ASP A 395 -24.69 -10.05 -28.97
C ASP A 395 -23.44 -9.80 -29.85
N LYS A 396 -23.32 -8.62 -30.47
CA LYS A 396 -22.17 -8.22 -31.29
C LYS A 396 -21.13 -7.41 -30.52
N ALA A 397 -21.43 -7.02 -29.28
CA ALA A 397 -20.58 -6.15 -28.48
C ALA A 397 -19.58 -6.97 -27.63
N ASP A 398 -18.30 -6.63 -27.73
CA ASP A 398 -17.29 -7.16 -26.81
C ASP A 398 -17.29 -6.42 -25.46
N LEU A 399 -17.73 -5.16 -25.47
CA LEU A 399 -17.83 -4.29 -24.30
C LEU A 399 -19.04 -3.39 -24.42
N LEU A 400 -19.83 -3.28 -23.34
CA LEU A 400 -20.83 -2.25 -23.16
C LEU A 400 -20.30 -1.11 -22.27
N LEU A 401 -20.40 0.13 -22.73
CA LEU A 401 -20.09 1.36 -22.00
C LEU A 401 -21.39 2.09 -21.62
N LEU A 402 -21.62 2.28 -20.32
CA LEU A 402 -22.69 3.10 -19.75
C LEU A 402 -22.05 4.28 -19.02
N ALA A 403 -21.84 5.39 -19.72
CA ALA A 403 -21.37 6.63 -19.11
C ALA A 403 -22.58 7.49 -18.70
N VAL A 404 -22.65 7.84 -17.42
CA VAL A 404 -23.64 8.79 -16.86
C VAL A 404 -25.08 8.45 -17.31
N PRO A 405 -25.62 7.30 -16.87
CA PRO A 405 -26.96 6.90 -17.28
C PRO A 405 -28.00 7.90 -16.76
N ASP A 406 -28.85 8.40 -17.65
CA ASP A 406 -29.71 9.57 -17.49
C ASP A 406 -31.12 9.26 -16.95
N GLY A 407 -31.37 8.02 -16.53
CA GLY A 407 -32.69 7.61 -16.03
C GLY A 407 -33.66 7.13 -17.10
N GLU A 408 -33.31 7.22 -18.39
CA GLU A 408 -34.15 6.74 -19.50
C GLU A 408 -34.05 5.22 -19.73
N LEU A 409 -33.15 4.52 -19.03
CA LEU A 409 -33.02 3.07 -19.13
C LEU A 409 -34.22 2.38 -18.46
N ASP A 410 -35.08 1.77 -19.27
CA ASP A 410 -36.21 0.99 -18.79
C ASP A 410 -35.77 -0.35 -18.17
N GLU A 411 -36.67 -0.99 -17.41
CA GLU A 411 -36.41 -2.28 -16.78
C GLU A 411 -36.06 -3.38 -17.80
N SER A 412 -36.61 -3.26 -19.03
CA SER A 412 -36.34 -4.22 -20.10
C SER A 412 -34.88 -4.13 -20.58
N ALA A 413 -34.34 -2.92 -20.78
CA ALA A 413 -32.95 -2.69 -21.12
C ALA A 413 -32.03 -3.14 -20.00
N ALA A 414 -32.35 -2.80 -18.74
CA ALA A 414 -31.59 -3.29 -17.59
C ALA A 414 -31.52 -4.82 -17.56
N GLY A 415 -32.63 -5.51 -17.81
CA GLY A 415 -32.67 -6.98 -17.94
C GLY A 415 -31.76 -7.53 -19.04
N ARG A 416 -31.77 -6.89 -20.23
CA ARG A 416 -30.91 -7.28 -21.36
C ARG A 416 -29.43 -7.09 -21.05
N ILE A 417 -29.06 -5.97 -20.43
CA ILE A 417 -27.69 -5.69 -19.98
C ILE A 417 -27.21 -6.80 -19.04
N TRP A 418 -28.05 -7.19 -18.07
CA TRP A 418 -27.67 -8.23 -17.12
C TRP A 418 -27.62 -9.63 -17.71
N GLN A 419 -28.45 -9.93 -18.72
CA GLN A 419 -28.34 -11.15 -19.50
C GLN A 419 -27.01 -11.20 -20.27
N TYR A 420 -26.63 -10.09 -20.93
CA TYR A 420 -25.35 -9.94 -21.62
C TYR A 420 -24.16 -10.16 -20.68
N VAL A 421 -24.12 -9.47 -19.53
CA VAL A 421 -23.02 -9.61 -18.55
C VAL A 421 -22.96 -11.03 -18.01
N ARG A 422 -24.08 -11.63 -17.57
CA ARG A 422 -24.07 -13.01 -17.05
C ARG A 422 -23.63 -14.03 -18.11
N GLY A 423 -23.91 -13.75 -19.38
CA GLY A 423 -23.50 -14.55 -20.54
C GLY A 423 -22.00 -14.53 -20.83
N GLY A 424 -21.26 -13.54 -20.32
CA GLY A 424 -19.82 -13.38 -20.57
C GLY A 424 -19.40 -11.98 -20.98
N GLY A 425 -20.36 -11.10 -21.25
CA GLY A 425 -20.12 -9.71 -21.63
C GLY A 425 -19.44 -8.88 -20.54
N SER A 426 -18.74 -7.83 -20.96
CA SER A 426 -18.11 -6.87 -20.05
C SER A 426 -18.89 -5.56 -20.05
N LEU A 427 -19.12 -5.01 -18.87
CA LEU A 427 -19.79 -3.73 -18.67
C LEU A 427 -18.83 -2.73 -18.00
N LEU A 428 -18.65 -1.56 -18.62
CA LEU A 428 -18.00 -0.40 -18.03
C LEU A 428 -19.07 0.63 -17.67
N VAL A 429 -19.23 0.90 -16.38
CA VAL A 429 -20.11 1.95 -15.86
C VAL A 429 -19.25 3.12 -15.41
N VAL A 430 -19.61 4.32 -15.83
CA VAL A 430 -18.90 5.54 -15.46
C VAL A 430 -19.87 6.49 -14.81
N ALA A 431 -19.59 6.83 -13.56
CA ALA A 431 -20.36 7.77 -12.77
C ALA A 431 -19.65 9.12 -12.68
N SER A 432 -20.38 10.12 -12.23
CA SER A 432 -19.85 11.43 -11.91
C SER A 432 -20.63 11.99 -10.72
N PRO A 433 -19.99 12.74 -9.80
CA PRO A 433 -20.72 13.48 -8.79
C PRO A 433 -21.50 14.65 -9.39
N LEU A 434 -21.15 15.12 -10.59
CA LEU A 434 -21.79 16.24 -11.27
C LEU A 434 -23.05 15.82 -12.03
N LEU A 435 -23.13 14.58 -12.53
CA LEU A 435 -24.16 14.17 -13.47
C LEU A 435 -24.56 12.68 -13.32
N PRO A 436 -25.84 12.33 -13.56
CA PRO A 436 -27.00 13.22 -13.40
C PRO A 436 -27.21 13.52 -11.91
N HIS A 437 -27.93 14.60 -11.60
CA HIS A 437 -28.31 14.87 -10.21
C HIS A 437 -29.19 13.76 -9.65
N PRO A 438 -29.01 13.39 -8.37
CA PRO A 438 -29.75 12.30 -7.78
C PRO A 438 -31.24 12.65 -7.66
N VAL A 439 -32.09 11.64 -7.85
CA VAL A 439 -33.52 11.72 -7.57
C VAL A 439 -33.75 11.11 -6.19
N ASN A 440 -34.36 11.85 -5.26
CA ASN A 440 -34.54 11.43 -3.86
C ASN A 440 -33.23 11.04 -3.13
N GLY A 441 -32.10 11.65 -3.52
CA GLY A 441 -30.79 11.39 -2.92
C GLY A 441 -30.08 10.13 -3.43
N GLU A 442 -30.66 9.41 -4.40
CA GLU A 442 -30.01 8.26 -5.03
C GLU A 442 -29.59 8.57 -6.48
N LEU A 443 -28.36 8.15 -6.82
CA LEU A 443 -27.85 8.21 -8.18
C LEU A 443 -28.46 7.07 -9.01
N PHE A 444 -28.97 7.39 -10.20
CA PHE A 444 -29.60 6.39 -11.07
C PHE A 444 -28.66 5.22 -11.44
N VAL A 445 -27.35 5.48 -11.49
CA VAL A 445 -26.32 4.45 -11.69
C VAL A 445 -26.43 3.29 -10.70
N ASN A 446 -26.94 3.53 -9.48
CA ASN A 446 -27.11 2.49 -8.47
C ASN A 446 -28.24 1.51 -8.80
N HIS A 447 -29.27 1.92 -9.55
CA HIS A 447 -30.27 0.98 -10.07
C HIS A 447 -29.64 0.00 -11.07
N VAL A 448 -28.76 0.51 -11.93
CA VAL A 448 -28.00 -0.35 -12.86
C VAL A 448 -27.09 -1.30 -12.08
N LEU A 449 -26.48 -0.85 -10.98
CA LEU A 449 -25.51 -1.62 -10.18
C LEU A 449 -26.12 -2.51 -9.09
N GLU A 450 -27.45 -2.52 -8.89
CA GLU A 450 -28.13 -3.28 -7.84
C GLU A 450 -27.70 -4.77 -7.75
N PRO A 451 -27.48 -5.50 -8.87
CA PRO A 451 -27.02 -6.89 -8.82
C PRO A 451 -25.56 -7.08 -8.41
N THR A 452 -24.82 -6.00 -8.14
CA THR A 452 -23.42 -6.03 -7.71
C THR A 452 -23.30 -5.72 -6.22
N SER A 453 -22.09 -5.83 -5.69
CA SER A 453 -21.72 -5.35 -4.36
C SER A 453 -21.07 -3.95 -4.41
N MET A 454 -21.26 -3.23 -5.51
CA MET A 454 -20.74 -1.88 -5.71
C MET A 454 -21.90 -0.88 -5.64
N ARG A 455 -21.70 0.23 -4.93
CA ARG A 455 -22.64 1.36 -4.89
C ARG A 455 -21.86 2.66 -5.02
N VAL A 456 -22.26 3.53 -5.94
CA VAL A 456 -21.70 4.87 -6.07
C VAL A 456 -22.37 5.76 -5.03
N ARG A 457 -21.57 6.40 -4.17
CA ARG A 457 -22.07 7.35 -3.18
C ARG A 457 -22.27 8.70 -3.84
N PHE A 458 -23.32 9.42 -3.43
CA PHE A 458 -23.50 10.81 -3.81
C PHE A 458 -22.58 11.72 -2.96
N GLU A 459 -21.29 11.60 -3.21
CA GLU A 459 -20.23 12.40 -2.59
C GLU A 459 -19.12 12.66 -3.60
N THR A 460 -18.46 13.81 -3.47
CA THR A 460 -17.26 14.16 -4.23
C THR A 460 -16.04 13.81 -3.39
N ALA A 461 -15.19 12.94 -3.92
CA ALA A 461 -13.90 12.65 -3.33
C ALA A 461 -12.97 13.87 -3.54
N VAL A 462 -12.44 14.41 -2.45
CA VAL A 462 -11.56 15.57 -2.49
C VAL A 462 -10.15 15.11 -2.13
N PRO A 463 -9.16 15.26 -3.03
CA PRO A 463 -7.78 14.90 -2.73
C PRO A 463 -7.21 15.83 -1.65
N ALA A 464 -6.32 15.30 -0.82
CA ALA A 464 -5.63 16.05 0.22
C ALA A 464 -4.73 17.15 -0.34
N ALA A 465 -4.12 16.90 -1.49
CA ALA A 465 -3.50 17.93 -2.32
C ALA A 465 -4.56 18.49 -3.27
N GLU A 466 -4.39 19.73 -3.76
CA GLU A 466 -5.26 20.34 -4.78
C GLU A 466 -5.46 19.47 -6.05
N ARG A 467 -4.64 18.42 -6.21
CA ARG A 467 -4.71 17.47 -7.32
C ARG A 467 -4.57 16.04 -6.85
N TRP A 468 -5.01 15.11 -7.69
CA TRP A 468 -4.97 13.68 -7.43
C TRP A 468 -3.57 13.07 -7.39
N GLU A 469 -2.53 13.76 -7.92
CA GLU A 469 -1.19 13.21 -7.86
C GLU A 469 -0.77 12.93 -6.41
N HIS A 470 -0.20 11.76 -6.16
CA HIS A 470 0.23 11.30 -4.83
C HIS A 470 -0.90 10.95 -3.85
N CYS A 471 -2.18 11.15 -4.19
CA CYS A 471 -3.29 10.90 -3.28
C CYS A 471 -3.89 9.49 -3.40
N PHE A 472 -3.58 8.75 -4.47
CA PHE A 472 -4.12 7.42 -4.72
C PHE A 472 -3.06 6.36 -5.05
N THR A 473 -3.46 5.10 -4.92
CA THR A 473 -2.74 3.93 -5.40
C THR A 473 -3.59 3.10 -6.35
N VAL A 474 -2.90 2.24 -7.08
CA VAL A 474 -3.49 1.38 -8.10
C VAL A 474 -3.26 -0.07 -7.67
N SER A 475 -4.34 -0.85 -7.62
CA SER A 475 -4.25 -2.28 -7.34
C SER A 475 -3.59 -3.02 -8.52
N SER A 476 -3.24 -4.30 -8.34
CA SER A 476 -2.75 -5.15 -9.45
C SER A 476 -3.85 -5.48 -10.45
N HIS A 477 -4.21 -4.47 -11.25
CA HIS A 477 -5.24 -4.50 -12.28
C HIS A 477 -4.62 -4.20 -13.65
N PRO A 478 -4.99 -4.92 -14.73
CA PRO A 478 -4.40 -4.74 -16.06
C PRO A 478 -4.46 -3.31 -16.61
N ALA A 479 -5.51 -2.57 -16.27
CA ALA A 479 -5.68 -1.20 -16.74
C ALA A 479 -4.65 -0.21 -16.17
N GLY A 480 -4.10 -0.46 -14.98
CA GLY A 480 -3.32 0.55 -14.25
C GLY A 480 -2.01 0.06 -13.62
N PHE A 481 -1.80 -1.25 -13.50
CA PHE A 481 -0.59 -1.79 -12.89
C PHE A 481 0.66 -1.36 -13.69
N GLY A 482 1.70 -0.93 -12.98
CA GLY A 482 2.93 -0.41 -13.59
C GLY A 482 2.85 0.99 -14.19
N MET A 483 1.67 1.62 -14.23
CA MET A 483 1.56 3.00 -14.73
C MET A 483 2.20 4.00 -13.77
N GLN A 484 2.77 5.06 -14.33
CA GLN A 484 3.32 6.15 -13.53
C GLN A 484 2.18 6.97 -12.92
N LEU A 485 2.24 7.19 -11.60
CA LEU A 485 1.24 7.95 -10.84
C LEU A 485 1.42 9.49 -10.95
N ARG A 486 2.33 9.97 -11.81
CA ARG A 486 2.61 11.41 -12.00
C ARG A 486 1.70 11.98 -13.08
N ARG A 487 1.34 13.26 -12.97
CA ARG A 487 0.55 14.00 -13.97
C ARG A 487 -0.83 13.40 -14.26
N ASN A 488 -1.48 12.87 -13.22
CA ASN A 488 -2.84 12.37 -13.30
C ASN A 488 -3.15 11.49 -14.54
N ARG A 489 -2.34 10.45 -14.79
CA ARG A 489 -2.51 9.52 -15.93
C ARG A 489 -3.82 8.71 -15.95
N PHE A 490 -4.69 8.96 -14.98
CA PHE A 490 -5.98 8.31 -14.82
C PHE A 490 -7.13 9.26 -15.15
N GLY A 491 -6.84 10.54 -15.44
CA GLY A 491 -7.85 11.53 -15.82
C GLY A 491 -8.86 11.79 -14.72
N LEU A 492 -8.44 11.72 -13.44
CA LEU A 492 -9.31 12.01 -12.30
C LEU A 492 -9.44 13.52 -12.13
N ASP A 493 -10.66 14.02 -12.10
CA ASP A 493 -10.97 15.42 -11.82
C ASP A 493 -11.90 15.48 -10.62
N TYR A 494 -13.19 15.23 -10.83
CA TYR A 494 -14.22 15.15 -9.79
C TYR A 494 -14.73 13.71 -9.69
N CYS A 495 -14.18 12.97 -8.72
CA CYS A 495 -14.48 11.56 -8.59
C CYS A 495 -15.54 11.30 -7.51
N ALA A 496 -16.59 10.55 -7.85
CA ALA A 496 -17.49 9.97 -6.87
C ALA A 496 -16.84 8.75 -6.21
N THR A 497 -17.11 8.54 -4.92
CA THR A 497 -16.59 7.34 -4.24
C THR A 497 -17.52 6.14 -4.45
N ILE A 498 -16.92 4.96 -4.35
CA ILE A 498 -17.60 3.67 -4.52
C ILE A 498 -17.54 2.91 -3.19
N GLU A 499 -18.69 2.51 -2.67
CA GLU A 499 -18.77 1.45 -1.68
C GLU A 499 -18.58 0.12 -2.39
N ALA A 500 -17.53 -0.62 -2.01
CA ALA A 500 -17.21 -1.91 -2.58
C ALA A 500 -17.31 -2.98 -1.49
N GLY A 501 -18.22 -3.94 -1.68
CA GLY A 501 -18.28 -5.15 -0.87
C GLY A 501 -17.13 -6.11 -1.18
N ILE A 502 -17.05 -7.22 -0.43
CA ILE A 502 -15.95 -8.20 -0.51
C ILE A 502 -15.82 -8.87 -1.90
N SER A 503 -16.90 -8.91 -2.68
CA SER A 503 -16.91 -9.46 -4.04
C SER A 503 -16.39 -8.46 -5.08
N ALA A 504 -16.50 -7.17 -4.79
CA ALA A 504 -15.93 -6.10 -5.60
C ALA A 504 -14.45 -5.90 -5.26
N ARG A 505 -13.67 -5.58 -6.27
CA ARG A 505 -12.21 -5.54 -6.23
C ARG A 505 -11.77 -4.13 -6.57
N PRO A 506 -11.18 -3.39 -5.62
CA PRO A 506 -10.70 -2.06 -5.89
C PRO A 506 -9.65 -2.06 -7.02
N ILE A 507 -9.71 -1.02 -7.85
CA ILE A 507 -8.74 -0.74 -8.92
C ILE A 507 -7.95 0.50 -8.51
N LEU A 508 -8.65 1.58 -8.17
CA LEU A 508 -8.08 2.85 -7.72
C LEU A 508 -8.58 3.14 -6.31
N VAL A 509 -7.65 3.45 -5.41
CA VAL A 509 -7.96 3.79 -4.02
C VAL A 509 -7.24 5.07 -3.64
N ALA A 510 -7.99 6.09 -3.21
CA ALA A 510 -7.45 7.32 -2.67
C ALA A 510 -7.08 7.14 -1.19
N HIS A 511 -5.79 7.05 -0.87
CA HIS A 511 -5.32 6.95 0.52
C HIS A 511 -5.36 8.29 1.24
N HIS A 512 -5.12 9.40 0.53
CA HIS A 512 -5.07 10.75 1.07
C HIS A 512 -6.16 11.61 0.42
N ALA A 513 -7.40 11.35 0.80
CA ALA A 513 -8.58 12.07 0.33
C ALA A 513 -9.69 11.95 1.37
N TRP A 514 -10.72 12.76 1.26
CA TRP A 514 -11.96 12.61 2.02
C TRP A 514 -13.18 12.65 1.10
N GLY A 515 -14.28 12.06 1.54
CA GLY A 515 -15.56 12.12 0.84
C GLY A 515 -16.38 13.31 1.32
N GLU A 516 -16.68 14.25 0.43
CA GLU A 516 -17.56 15.39 0.69
C GLU A 516 -18.98 15.11 0.16
N PRO A 517 -20.01 15.08 1.02
CA PRO A 517 -21.38 14.81 0.57
C PRO A 517 -21.85 15.76 -0.54
N GLY A 518 -22.46 15.20 -1.59
CA GLY A 518 -22.99 15.93 -2.73
C GLY A 518 -21.94 16.38 -3.76
N SER A 519 -22.36 17.32 -4.62
CA SER A 519 -21.61 17.81 -5.78
C SER A 519 -21.12 19.25 -5.64
N GLN A 520 -21.44 19.93 -4.52
CA GLN A 520 -21.17 21.36 -4.35
C GLN A 520 -19.69 21.67 -4.44
N THR A 521 -18.83 20.81 -3.89
CA THR A 521 -17.38 20.96 -3.99
C THR A 521 -16.85 20.86 -5.40
N ALA A 522 -17.42 19.96 -6.22
CA ALA A 522 -17.04 19.85 -7.61
C ALA A 522 -17.42 21.12 -8.40
N VAL A 523 -18.50 21.80 -8.01
CA VAL A 523 -18.97 23.05 -8.66
C VAL A 523 -18.24 24.29 -8.14
N ALA A 524 -18.07 24.40 -6.82
CA ALA A 524 -17.56 25.60 -6.16
C ALA A 524 -16.04 25.61 -6.01
N ALA A 525 -15.37 24.46 -6.23
CA ALA A 525 -13.94 24.25 -5.98
C ALA A 525 -13.47 24.67 -4.56
N THR A 526 -14.39 24.76 -3.61
CA THR A 526 -14.13 25.11 -2.21
C THR A 526 -14.58 23.96 -1.33
N ALA A 527 -13.62 23.23 -0.77
CA ALA A 527 -13.90 22.29 0.30
C ALA A 527 -12.80 22.33 1.35
N SER A 528 -13.22 22.41 2.60
CA SER A 528 -12.40 22.10 3.75
C SER A 528 -12.86 20.76 4.33
N TYR A 529 -11.89 19.99 4.80
CA TYR A 529 -12.21 18.81 5.57
C TYR A 529 -12.94 19.22 6.85
N SER A 530 -14.02 18.51 7.15
CA SER A 530 -14.63 18.48 8.47
C SER A 530 -14.75 17.03 8.92
N GLY A 531 -14.65 16.81 10.21
CA GLY A 531 -14.68 15.53 10.90
C GLY A 531 -16.04 14.87 10.83
N GLY A 532 -16.02 13.58 11.15
CA GLY A 532 -17.08 12.65 10.79
C GLY A 532 -17.10 12.26 9.31
N LYS A 533 -16.46 13.03 8.40
CA LYS A 533 -16.28 12.62 7.00
C LYS A 533 -15.29 11.47 6.91
N ARG A 534 -15.50 10.60 5.91
CA ARG A 534 -14.64 9.44 5.70
C ARG A 534 -13.26 9.90 5.24
N LEU A 535 -12.25 9.61 6.05
CA LEU A 535 -10.86 10.00 5.80
C LEU A 535 -10.03 8.80 5.31
N GLY A 536 -9.53 8.93 4.07
CA GLY A 536 -8.69 7.96 3.40
C GLY A 536 -9.38 6.68 2.95
N ASP A 537 -8.65 5.96 2.11
CA ASP A 537 -9.00 4.67 1.50
C ASP A 537 -10.39 4.69 0.84
N LEU A 538 -10.65 5.75 0.08
CA LEU A 538 -11.85 5.88 -0.75
C LEU A 538 -11.63 5.10 -2.05
N VAL A 539 -12.55 4.20 -2.39
CA VAL A 539 -12.46 3.47 -3.66
C VAL A 539 -13.00 4.38 -4.76
N LEU A 540 -12.18 4.64 -5.77
CA LEU A 540 -12.52 5.50 -6.91
C LEU A 540 -12.88 4.69 -8.17
N ALA A 541 -12.41 3.44 -8.23
CA ALA A 541 -12.75 2.50 -9.27
C ALA A 541 -12.73 1.07 -8.71
N ALA A 542 -13.66 0.23 -9.16
CA ALA A 542 -13.75 -1.17 -8.74
C ALA A 542 -14.24 -2.10 -9.85
N GLU A 543 -13.86 -3.37 -9.77
CA GLU A 543 -14.32 -4.46 -10.65
C GLU A 543 -15.09 -5.52 -9.85
N GLN A 544 -16.17 -6.05 -10.41
CA GLN A 544 -16.80 -7.28 -9.91
C GLN A 544 -17.09 -8.25 -11.05
N ARG A 545 -16.86 -9.55 -10.81
CA ARG A 545 -17.35 -10.61 -11.70
C ARG A 545 -18.81 -10.92 -11.42
N VAL A 546 -19.61 -11.04 -12.48
CA VAL A 546 -21.04 -11.40 -12.39
C VAL A 546 -21.34 -12.46 -13.44
N GLY A 547 -21.69 -13.67 -12.98
CA GLY A 547 -21.81 -14.82 -13.88
C GLY A 547 -20.48 -15.12 -14.59
N LYS A 548 -20.51 -15.17 -15.93
CA LYS A 548 -19.30 -15.35 -16.75
C LYS A 548 -18.62 -14.03 -17.12
N GLY A 549 -19.34 -12.91 -17.03
CA GLY A 549 -18.85 -11.59 -17.39
C GLY A 549 -18.30 -10.80 -16.20
N ARG A 550 -18.16 -9.50 -16.41
CA ARG A 550 -17.62 -8.57 -15.41
C ARG A 550 -18.19 -7.18 -15.56
N VAL A 551 -18.14 -6.44 -14.46
CA VAL A 551 -18.57 -5.05 -14.36
C VAL A 551 -17.43 -4.24 -13.75
N VAL A 552 -17.03 -3.17 -14.40
CA VAL A 552 -16.12 -2.16 -13.86
C VAL A 552 -16.90 -0.87 -13.65
N VAL A 553 -16.70 -0.24 -12.50
CA VAL A 553 -17.24 1.08 -12.18
C VAL A 553 -16.09 2.06 -12.02
N LEU A 554 -16.16 3.18 -12.74
CA LEU A 554 -15.32 4.35 -12.54
C LEU A 554 -16.16 5.43 -11.88
N GLY A 555 -15.65 6.05 -10.81
CA GLY A 555 -16.32 7.15 -10.13
C GLY A 555 -16.20 8.49 -10.86
N ASP A 556 -15.47 8.55 -11.97
CA ASP A 556 -15.18 9.78 -12.70
C ASP A 556 -15.24 9.56 -14.21
N VAL A 557 -15.78 10.56 -14.92
CA VAL A 557 -15.83 10.61 -16.38
C VAL A 557 -14.54 11.09 -17.02
N GLY A 558 -13.68 11.81 -16.29
CA GLY A 558 -12.55 12.54 -16.87
C GLY A 558 -11.59 11.67 -17.70
N ALA A 559 -11.42 10.38 -17.37
CA ALA A 559 -10.61 9.47 -18.20
C ALA A 559 -11.12 9.31 -19.65
N LEU A 560 -12.41 9.58 -19.87
CA LEU A 560 -13.10 9.42 -21.15
C LEU A 560 -13.42 10.74 -21.84
N THR A 561 -13.29 11.87 -21.14
CA THR A 561 -13.59 13.19 -21.72
C THR A 561 -12.47 13.68 -22.62
N ASP A 562 -12.77 14.64 -23.49
CA ASP A 562 -11.82 15.18 -24.46
C ASP A 562 -10.58 15.80 -23.81
N ASP A 563 -10.75 16.46 -22.66
CA ASP A 563 -9.65 17.03 -21.89
C ASP A 563 -8.83 15.94 -21.17
N GLY A 564 -9.51 15.03 -20.48
CA GLY A 564 -8.81 14.07 -19.63
C GLY A 564 -8.19 12.92 -20.41
N ILE A 565 -8.77 12.50 -21.55
CA ILE A 565 -8.25 11.41 -22.39
C ILE A 565 -6.84 11.71 -22.92
N VAL A 566 -6.48 12.98 -23.13
CA VAL A 566 -5.11 13.37 -23.55
C VAL A 566 -4.07 12.95 -22.50
N SER A 567 -4.43 13.02 -21.22
CA SER A 567 -3.56 12.58 -20.12
C SER A 567 -3.72 11.10 -19.80
N ALA A 568 -4.93 10.56 -20.00
CA ALA A 568 -5.39 9.25 -19.53
C ALA A 568 -5.49 8.16 -20.61
N TRP A 569 -5.12 8.45 -21.87
CA TRP A 569 -5.29 7.52 -23.00
C TRP A 569 -4.70 6.12 -22.76
N GLN A 570 -3.60 6.02 -22.00
CA GLN A 570 -3.02 4.73 -21.63
C GLN A 570 -3.96 3.95 -20.70
N PHE A 571 -4.46 4.59 -19.64
CA PHE A 571 -5.38 3.95 -18.71
C PHE A 571 -6.68 3.56 -19.43
N THR A 572 -7.26 4.50 -20.19
CA THR A 572 -8.51 4.30 -20.93
C THR A 572 -8.36 3.20 -21.97
N GLY A 573 -7.33 3.24 -22.82
CA GLY A 573 -7.07 2.21 -23.82
C GLY A 573 -6.86 0.82 -23.20
N ARG A 574 -6.06 0.74 -22.13
CA ARG A 574 -5.84 -0.51 -21.39
C ARG A 574 -7.13 -1.04 -20.76
N MET A 575 -7.97 -0.17 -20.20
CA MET A 575 -9.24 -0.54 -19.59
C MET A 575 -10.20 -1.12 -20.64
N LEU A 576 -10.38 -0.42 -21.77
CA LEU A 576 -11.25 -0.86 -22.85
C LEU A 576 -10.77 -2.19 -23.45
N ALA A 577 -9.47 -2.31 -23.76
CA ALA A 577 -8.89 -3.53 -24.32
C ALA A 577 -9.00 -4.72 -23.34
N TYR A 578 -8.74 -4.49 -22.05
CA TYR A 578 -8.91 -5.50 -21.01
C TYR A 578 -10.35 -6.03 -20.94
N LEU A 579 -11.33 -5.12 -20.97
CA LEU A 579 -12.74 -5.49 -20.88
C LEU A 579 -13.24 -6.19 -22.16
N ALA A 580 -12.83 -5.72 -23.34
CA ALA A 580 -13.23 -6.29 -24.63
C ALA A 580 -12.55 -7.64 -24.96
N SER A 581 -11.35 -7.88 -24.44
CA SER A 581 -10.62 -9.16 -24.67
C SER A 581 -11.01 -10.27 -23.69
N GLY A 582 -11.77 -9.96 -22.64
CA GLY A 582 -12.09 -10.93 -21.59
C GLY A 582 -10.87 -11.38 -20.79
N GLY A 583 -9.79 -10.57 -20.74
CA GLY A 583 -8.51 -10.92 -20.15
C GLY A 583 -8.57 -11.48 -18.72
N SER A 584 -7.58 -12.27 -18.32
CA SER A 584 -7.53 -12.79 -16.95
C SER A 584 -7.02 -11.74 -15.96
N THR A 585 -7.59 -11.72 -14.75
CA THR A 585 -7.11 -10.84 -13.66
C THR A 585 -6.16 -11.60 -12.74
N ALA A 586 -5.12 -10.93 -12.24
CA ALA A 586 -4.36 -11.46 -11.11
C ALA A 586 -5.21 -11.70 -9.85
N GLN A 587 -6.35 -11.03 -9.77
CA GLN A 587 -7.28 -11.12 -8.67
C GLN A 587 -8.21 -12.36 -8.73
N SER A 588 -7.93 -13.42 -9.49
CA SER A 588 -8.71 -14.66 -9.38
C SER A 588 -8.57 -15.29 -7.98
N LEU A 589 -9.62 -15.93 -7.45
CA LEU A 589 -9.64 -16.40 -6.05
C LEU A 589 -8.49 -17.38 -5.71
N TRP A 590 -8.15 -18.30 -6.60
CA TRP A 590 -7.05 -19.24 -6.35
C TRP A 590 -5.69 -18.54 -6.31
N ARG A 591 -5.45 -17.55 -7.18
CA ARG A 591 -4.24 -16.71 -7.16
C ARG A 591 -4.15 -15.90 -5.88
N GLN A 592 -5.26 -15.31 -5.44
CA GLN A 592 -5.36 -14.61 -4.17
C GLN A 592 -5.03 -15.52 -2.99
N ALA A 593 -5.57 -16.75 -2.97
CA ALA A 593 -5.30 -17.71 -1.91
C ALA A 593 -3.81 -18.10 -1.86
N ILE A 594 -3.20 -18.39 -3.01
CA ILE A 594 -1.75 -18.65 -3.08
C ILE A 594 -0.96 -17.42 -2.60
N GLY A 595 -1.32 -16.22 -3.06
CA GLY A 595 -0.70 -14.98 -2.63
C GLY A 595 -0.72 -14.78 -1.12
N VAL A 596 -1.87 -14.98 -0.48
CA VAL A 596 -2.01 -14.89 0.98
C VAL A 596 -1.17 -15.95 1.69
N LEU A 597 -1.18 -17.20 1.21
CA LEU A 597 -0.39 -18.28 1.80
C LEU A 597 1.12 -18.01 1.65
N CYS A 598 1.58 -17.51 0.50
CA CYS A 598 2.97 -17.12 0.30
C CYS A 598 3.38 -15.96 1.19
N ALA A 599 2.54 -14.93 1.30
CA ALA A 599 2.75 -13.79 2.19
C ALA A 599 2.85 -14.21 3.66
N ALA A 600 1.91 -15.04 4.13
CA ALA A 600 1.91 -15.56 5.49
C ALA A 600 3.12 -16.47 5.76
N GLY A 601 3.46 -17.35 4.81
CA GLY A 601 4.62 -18.24 4.91
C GLY A 601 5.93 -17.45 5.03
N LEU A 602 6.13 -16.41 4.22
CA LEU A 602 7.29 -15.52 4.32
C LEU A 602 7.34 -14.80 5.67
N ALA A 603 6.22 -14.23 6.11
CA ALA A 603 6.15 -13.55 7.40
C ALA A 603 6.53 -14.48 8.56
N VAL A 604 6.01 -15.71 8.57
CA VAL A 604 6.34 -16.72 9.59
C VAL A 604 7.83 -17.08 9.55
N LEU A 605 8.40 -17.33 8.36
CA LEU A 605 9.82 -17.68 8.22
C LEU A 605 10.74 -16.57 8.74
N TRP A 606 10.45 -15.31 8.42
CA TRP A 606 11.24 -14.17 8.87
C TRP A 606 11.13 -13.95 10.38
N LEU A 607 9.92 -14.00 10.94
CA LEU A 607 9.67 -13.74 12.36
C LEU A 607 10.14 -14.87 13.29
N TRP A 608 10.05 -16.12 12.84
CA TRP A 608 10.43 -17.25 13.68
C TRP A 608 11.94 -17.44 13.75
N ARG A 609 12.66 -17.32 12.62
CA ARG A 609 14.10 -17.59 12.57
C ARG A 609 14.97 -16.34 12.77
N LEU A 610 14.46 -15.16 12.44
CA LEU A 610 15.19 -13.88 12.52
C LEU A 610 16.57 -13.92 11.84
N ARG A 611 16.69 -14.66 10.73
CA ARG A 611 17.90 -14.74 9.92
C ARG A 611 17.90 -13.64 8.87
N TRP A 612 18.87 -12.74 8.95
CA TRP A 612 19.03 -11.61 8.02
C TRP A 612 19.22 -12.08 6.57
N GLU A 613 19.88 -13.22 6.36
CA GLU A 613 20.12 -13.84 5.04
C GLU A 613 18.80 -14.11 4.32
N HIS A 614 17.84 -14.72 5.04
CA HIS A 614 16.53 -15.04 4.48
C HIS A 614 15.79 -13.77 4.09
N VAL A 615 15.77 -12.75 4.96
CA VAL A 615 15.11 -11.47 4.69
C VAL A 615 15.71 -10.80 3.46
N ALA A 616 17.03 -10.60 3.42
CA ALA A 616 17.71 -9.91 2.32
C ALA A 616 17.53 -10.63 0.98
N LEU A 617 17.79 -11.95 0.94
CA LEU A 617 17.73 -12.73 -0.29
C LEU A 617 16.30 -12.81 -0.84
N SER A 618 15.34 -13.19 0.00
CA SER A 618 13.94 -13.33 -0.45
C SER A 618 13.30 -11.99 -0.81
N ALA A 619 13.62 -10.89 -0.09
CA ALA A 619 13.17 -9.55 -0.49
C ALA A 619 13.74 -9.12 -1.85
N ALA A 620 15.04 -9.38 -2.10
CA ALA A 620 15.65 -9.06 -3.39
C ALA A 620 15.04 -9.87 -4.54
N VAL A 621 14.82 -11.17 -4.34
CA VAL A 621 14.16 -12.06 -5.33
C VAL A 621 12.73 -11.60 -5.61
N LEU A 622 11.97 -11.28 -4.57
CA LEU A 622 10.60 -10.78 -4.69
C LEU A 622 10.57 -9.48 -5.50
N CYS A 623 11.44 -8.51 -5.18
CA CYS A 623 11.53 -7.25 -5.93
C CYS A 623 11.92 -7.46 -7.40
N GLY A 624 12.89 -8.34 -7.68
CA GLY A 624 13.29 -8.67 -9.04
C GLY A 624 12.16 -9.33 -9.85
N THR A 625 11.38 -10.20 -9.21
CA THR A 625 10.24 -10.87 -9.86
C THR A 625 9.06 -9.92 -10.05
N LEU A 626 8.81 -9.03 -9.09
CA LEU A 626 7.80 -7.99 -9.19
C LEU A 626 8.13 -6.99 -10.31
N LEU A 627 9.40 -6.60 -10.44
CA LEU A 627 9.90 -5.81 -11.57
C LEU A 627 9.60 -6.53 -12.89
N ALA A 628 9.93 -7.82 -13.01
CA ALA A 628 9.61 -8.59 -14.21
C ALA A 628 8.11 -8.60 -14.52
N CYS A 629 7.24 -8.77 -13.51
CA CYS A 629 5.78 -8.75 -13.69
C CYS A 629 5.22 -7.40 -14.15
N VAL A 630 5.92 -6.29 -13.91
CA VAL A 630 5.50 -4.94 -14.35
C VAL A 630 5.84 -4.69 -15.83
N TYR A 631 6.87 -5.35 -16.36
CA TYR A 631 7.38 -5.13 -17.71
C TYR A 631 6.97 -6.21 -18.72
N VAL A 632 6.37 -7.30 -18.25
CA VAL A 632 5.65 -8.30 -19.07
C VAL A 632 4.23 -7.82 -19.29
#